data_AF-A0A542YW05-F1
#
_entry.id   AF-A0A542YW05-F1
#
_cell.length_a   1.000
_cell.length_b   1.000
_cell.length_c   1.000
_cell.angle_alpha   90.00
_cell.angle_beta   90.00
_cell.angle_gamma   90.00
#
_symmetry.space_group_name_H-M   'P 1'
#
loop_
_entity.id
_entity.type
_entity.pdbx_description
1 polymer ?
#
loop_
_entity_poly.entity_id
_entity_poly.type
_entity_poly.pdbx_seq_one_letter_code
_entity_poly.pdbx_strand_id
1 'polypeptide(L)'
;MIDHVRVFAEDIAAGLDPGEKALFAGQAHYTHGHEDLGRTDRSVSFDPLNGAQWEPANSAVERLVGGTTLIGFPGCLAQRLAAAAHTNLVLTDQRLLVGSYGDGPLRVEWAAPRTDLVEIAHRPRFLQVGRVEVGFADGSAVRLMLGMFSPRPAKRLVAAFRDG
;
A
#
# COMPACT_ATOMS: atom_id res chain seq x y z
N MET A 1 2.44 4.04 -20.83
CA MET A 1 1.79 4.16 -19.50
C MET A 1 1.71 5.64 -19.21
N ILE A 2 0.54 6.08 -18.76
CA ILE A 2 0.25 7.48 -18.52
C ILE A 2 1.05 7.99 -17.33
N ASP A 3 1.54 9.23 -17.42
CA ASP A 3 2.18 9.92 -16.31
C ASP A 3 1.14 10.75 -15.56
N HIS A 4 0.56 10.20 -14.49
CA HIS A 4 -0.56 10.83 -13.78
C HIS A 4 -0.17 12.18 -13.16
N VAL A 5 1.09 12.36 -12.76
CA VAL A 5 1.59 13.65 -12.27
C VAL A 5 1.43 14.74 -13.33
N ARG A 6 1.65 14.40 -14.61
CA ARG A 6 1.50 15.35 -15.72
C ARG A 6 0.05 15.52 -16.16
N VAL A 7 -0.69 14.44 -16.23
CA VAL A 7 -2.09 14.46 -16.73
C VAL A 7 -3.03 15.15 -15.75
N PHE A 8 -2.82 14.94 -14.44
CA PHE A 8 -3.65 15.49 -13.37
C PHE A 8 -2.89 16.54 -12.55
N ALA A 9 -1.97 17.27 -13.19
CA ALA A 9 -1.07 18.19 -12.51
C ALA A 9 -1.84 19.26 -11.70
N GLU A 10 -2.89 19.83 -12.29
CA GLU A 10 -3.71 20.88 -11.65
C GLU A 10 -4.49 20.32 -10.45
N ASP A 11 -5.18 19.20 -10.64
CA ASP A 11 -5.94 18.52 -9.57
C ASP A 11 -5.04 18.13 -8.40
N ILE A 12 -3.89 17.52 -8.70
CA ILE A 12 -2.93 17.09 -7.69
C ILE A 12 -2.40 18.32 -6.95
N ALA A 13 -1.88 19.32 -7.66
CA ALA A 13 -1.30 20.52 -7.06
C ALA A 13 -2.29 21.29 -6.17
N ALA A 14 -3.58 21.30 -6.53
CA ALA A 14 -4.62 21.96 -5.75
C ALA A 14 -4.86 21.33 -4.37
N GLY A 15 -4.46 20.07 -4.16
CA GLY A 15 -4.54 19.39 -2.86
C GLY A 15 -3.21 19.27 -2.12
N LEU A 16 -2.13 19.89 -2.61
CA LEU A 16 -0.82 19.89 -1.95
C LEU A 16 -0.62 21.14 -1.09
N ASP A 17 0.27 21.04 -0.11
CA ASP A 17 0.66 22.18 0.71
C ASP A 17 1.51 23.17 -0.13
N PRO A 18 1.55 24.47 0.21
CA PRO A 18 2.32 25.44 -0.54
C PRO A 18 3.80 25.06 -0.71
N GLY A 19 4.24 24.91 -1.95
CA GLY A 19 5.63 24.55 -2.30
C GLY A 19 5.93 23.05 -2.33
N GLU A 20 5.00 22.20 -1.91
CA GLU A 20 5.10 20.74 -2.01
C GLU A 20 5.00 20.29 -3.48
N LYS A 21 5.78 19.27 -3.86
CA LYS A 21 5.86 18.77 -5.24
C LYS A 21 5.54 17.29 -5.32
N ALA A 22 4.60 16.93 -6.19
CA ALA A 22 4.34 15.53 -6.53
C ALA A 22 5.51 14.93 -7.32
N LEU A 23 6.06 13.83 -6.82
CA LEU A 23 7.14 13.05 -7.43
C LEU A 23 6.60 11.82 -8.17
N PHE A 24 5.50 11.25 -7.67
CA PHE A 24 4.80 10.13 -8.27
C PHE A 24 3.30 10.24 -8.02
N ALA A 25 2.50 9.79 -8.98
CA ALA A 25 1.07 9.57 -8.82
C ALA A 25 0.68 8.32 -9.61
N GLY A 26 -0.20 7.49 -9.04
CA GLY A 26 -0.75 6.33 -9.73
C GLY A 26 -1.70 5.54 -8.84
N GLN A 27 -2.45 4.61 -9.43
CA GLN A 27 -3.36 3.76 -8.67
C GLN A 27 -2.59 2.74 -7.83
N ALA A 28 -3.00 2.57 -6.58
CA ALA A 28 -2.49 1.54 -5.69
C ALA A 28 -3.67 0.82 -5.05
N HIS A 29 -3.58 -0.51 -5.00
CA HIS A 29 -4.60 -1.35 -4.40
C HIS A 29 -3.98 -2.22 -3.33
N TYR A 30 -4.52 -2.19 -2.13
CA TYR A 30 -4.30 -3.22 -1.14
C TYR A 30 -5.08 -4.48 -1.54
N THR A 31 -4.44 -5.63 -1.44
CA THR A 31 -5.09 -6.93 -1.64
C THR A 31 -4.90 -7.72 -0.36
N HIS A 32 -6.01 -8.19 0.22
CA HIS A 32 -5.95 -9.01 1.42
C HIS A 32 -5.14 -10.29 1.15
N GLY A 33 -4.27 -10.59 2.10
CA GLY A 33 -3.46 -11.80 2.15
C GLY A 33 -3.15 -12.06 3.62
N HIS A 34 -2.02 -12.70 3.91
CA HIS A 34 -1.65 -12.98 5.28
C HIS A 34 -1.24 -11.68 6.01
N GLU A 35 -1.87 -11.36 7.13
CA GLU A 35 -1.57 -10.17 7.94
C GLU A 35 -0.97 -10.59 9.29
N ASP A 36 0.19 -10.03 9.63
CA ASP A 36 0.87 -10.26 10.91
C ASP A 36 0.79 -8.99 11.77
N LEU A 37 -0.31 -8.85 12.51
CA LEU A 37 -0.60 -7.69 13.34
C LEU A 37 -0.35 -7.92 14.85
N GLY A 38 0.51 -8.87 15.20
CA GLY A 38 0.88 -9.13 16.60
C GLY A 38 -0.24 -9.67 17.49
N ARG A 39 -1.39 -10.03 16.92
CA ARG A 39 -2.49 -10.72 17.61
C ARG A 39 -2.95 -11.92 16.77
N THR A 40 -2.65 -13.11 17.25
CA THR A 40 -3.39 -14.33 16.89
C THR A 40 -4.06 -14.79 18.17
N ASP A 41 -5.35 -14.50 18.30
CA ASP A 41 -6.17 -15.35 19.15
C ASP A 41 -5.98 -16.78 18.63
N ARG A 42 -5.54 -17.68 19.50
CA ARG A 42 -5.58 -19.11 19.19
C ARG A 42 -7.02 -19.56 19.36
N SER A 43 -7.92 -19.14 18.47
CA SER A 43 -9.34 -19.48 18.55
C SER A 43 -9.65 -20.64 17.62
N VAL A 44 -9.79 -21.84 18.18
CA VAL A 44 -10.39 -22.94 17.41
C VAL A 44 -11.87 -22.62 17.23
N SER A 45 -12.28 -22.26 16.00
CA SER A 45 -13.70 -22.22 15.64
C SER A 45 -14.11 -23.58 15.07
N PHE A 46 -15.25 -24.08 15.56
CA PHE A 46 -15.86 -25.32 15.09
C PHE A 46 -17.05 -24.97 14.20
N ASP A 47 -16.99 -25.36 12.93
CA ASP A 47 -18.11 -25.33 12.01
C ASP A 47 -18.75 -26.73 11.95
N PRO A 48 -20.05 -26.89 12.31
CA PRO A 48 -20.74 -28.18 12.25
C PRO A 48 -20.83 -28.81 10.86
N LEU A 49 -20.64 -28.03 9.79
CA LEU A 49 -20.69 -28.50 8.40
C LEU A 49 -19.32 -28.85 7.82
N ASN A 50 -18.24 -28.23 8.32
CA ASN A 50 -16.88 -28.33 7.74
C ASN A 50 -15.80 -28.87 8.70
N GLY A 51 -16.15 -29.18 9.96
CA GLY A 51 -15.21 -29.66 10.96
C GLY A 51 -14.33 -28.55 11.56
N ALA A 52 -13.29 -28.94 12.30
CA ALA A 52 -12.38 -28.01 12.96
C ALA A 52 -11.61 -27.17 11.91
N GLN A 53 -11.79 -25.85 11.91
CA GLN A 53 -10.99 -24.98 11.07
C GLN A 53 -9.63 -24.76 11.74
N TRP A 54 -8.58 -25.29 11.09
CA TRP A 54 -7.21 -25.14 11.57
C TRP A 54 -6.61 -23.85 11.00
N GLU A 55 -6.82 -22.75 11.71
CA GLU A 55 -6.29 -21.40 11.37
C GLU A 55 -4.78 -21.40 10.97
N PRO A 56 -3.89 -22.23 11.58
CA PRO A 56 -2.50 -22.29 11.15
C PRO A 56 -2.30 -22.82 9.72
N ALA A 57 -3.12 -23.78 9.29
CA ALA A 57 -3.05 -24.33 7.94
C ALA A 57 -3.59 -23.34 6.90
N ASN A 58 -4.69 -22.64 7.20
CA ASN A 58 -5.22 -21.58 6.34
C ASN A 58 -4.23 -20.41 6.21
N SER A 59 -3.63 -19.99 7.32
CA SER A 59 -2.59 -18.94 7.34
C SER A 59 -1.35 -19.32 6.52
N ALA A 60 -0.92 -20.59 6.58
CA ALA A 60 0.21 -21.08 5.80
C ALA A 60 -0.09 -21.10 4.28
N VAL A 61 -1.32 -21.49 3.90
CA VAL A 61 -1.78 -21.46 2.50
C VAL A 61 -1.89 -20.02 1.99
N GLU A 62 -2.46 -19.10 2.75
CA GLU A 62 -2.54 -17.67 2.39
C GLU A 62 -1.15 -17.04 2.25
N ARG A 63 -0.22 -17.36 3.15
CA ARG A 63 1.17 -16.89 3.05
C ARG A 63 1.90 -17.48 1.84
N LEU A 64 1.60 -18.73 1.48
CA LEU A 64 2.15 -19.39 0.29
C LEU A 64 1.62 -18.73 -0.99
N VAL A 65 0.32 -18.48 -1.07
CA VAL A 65 -0.38 -17.98 -2.26
C VAL A 65 -0.29 -16.45 -2.41
N GLY A 66 -0.70 -15.68 -1.40
CA GLY A 66 -0.72 -14.21 -1.43
C GLY A 66 0.50 -13.56 -0.77
N GLY A 67 1.13 -14.26 0.18
CA GLY A 67 2.20 -13.69 1.00
C GLY A 67 1.72 -12.90 2.17
N THR A 68 2.68 -12.52 3.02
CA THR A 68 2.43 -11.49 4.02
C THR A 68 2.16 -10.19 3.30
N THR A 69 0.98 -9.60 3.47
CA THR A 69 0.54 -8.34 2.86
C THR A 69 0.63 -7.18 3.85
N LEU A 70 0.54 -7.46 5.15
CA LEU A 70 0.65 -6.46 6.22
C LEU A 70 1.45 -7.03 7.40
N ILE A 71 2.33 -6.23 7.98
CA ILE A 71 3.11 -6.52 9.19
C ILE A 71 2.98 -5.30 10.10
N GLY A 72 2.70 -5.51 11.39
CA GLY A 72 2.68 -4.41 12.37
C GLY A 72 1.89 -4.75 13.62
N PHE A 73 1.13 -3.77 14.09
CA PHE A 73 0.26 -3.86 15.27
C PHE A 73 -1.02 -3.06 15.02
N PRO A 74 -2.10 -3.28 15.79
CA PRO A 74 -3.34 -2.53 15.60
C PRO A 74 -3.12 -1.02 15.73
N GLY A 75 -3.58 -0.26 14.74
CA GLY A 75 -3.43 1.19 14.65
C GLY A 75 -2.13 1.68 14.01
N CYS A 76 -1.20 0.79 13.62
CA CYS A 76 0.06 1.18 12.97
C CYS A 76 -0.16 1.88 11.62
N LEU A 77 0.88 2.56 11.13
CA LEU A 77 0.84 3.30 9.86
C LEU A 77 0.52 2.38 8.68
N ALA A 78 1.12 1.20 8.62
CA ALA A 78 0.84 0.23 7.57
C ALA A 78 -0.63 -0.22 7.52
N GLN A 79 -1.27 -0.43 8.68
CA GLN A 79 -2.69 -0.81 8.74
C GLN A 79 -3.58 0.33 8.26
N ARG A 80 -3.28 1.57 8.67
CA ARG A 80 -4.02 2.75 8.22
C ARG A 80 -3.86 3.00 6.72
N LEU A 81 -2.67 2.78 6.17
CA LEU A 81 -2.45 2.82 4.73
C LEU A 81 -3.22 1.71 4.02
N ALA A 82 -3.19 0.47 4.53
CA ALA A 82 -3.92 -0.65 3.95
C ALA A 82 -5.43 -0.36 3.84
N ALA A 83 -6.02 0.26 4.85
CA ALA A 83 -7.43 0.65 4.87
C ALA A 83 -7.78 1.79 3.90
N ALA A 84 -6.82 2.65 3.55
CA ALA A 84 -7.03 3.76 2.62
C ALA A 84 -6.69 3.39 1.17
N ALA A 85 -5.76 2.45 0.94
CA ALA A 85 -5.14 2.15 -0.35
C ALA A 85 -6.06 1.37 -1.32
N HIS A 86 -7.19 1.98 -1.68
CA HIS A 86 -8.14 1.50 -2.69
C HIS A 86 -8.28 2.48 -3.87
N THR A 87 -7.51 3.57 -3.86
CA THR A 87 -7.63 4.69 -4.80
C THR A 87 -6.27 5.06 -5.40
N ASN A 88 -5.95 6.36 -5.51
CA ASN A 88 -4.67 6.83 -6.00
C ASN A 88 -3.70 7.05 -4.86
N LEU A 89 -2.47 6.64 -5.10
CA LEU A 89 -1.30 6.93 -4.27
C LEU A 89 -0.52 8.08 -4.91
N VAL A 90 -0.16 9.07 -4.10
CA VAL A 90 0.69 10.19 -4.50
C VAL A 90 1.87 10.26 -3.55
N LEU A 91 3.09 10.25 -4.09
CA LEU A 91 4.31 10.50 -3.31
C LEU A 91 4.78 11.90 -3.65
N THR A 92 5.04 12.70 -2.62
CA THR A 92 5.61 14.03 -2.74
C THR A 92 7.00 14.09 -2.11
N ASP A 93 7.67 15.24 -2.26
CA ASP A 93 8.91 15.55 -1.54
C ASP A 93 8.73 15.62 -0.02
N GLN A 94 7.49 15.71 0.48
CA GLN A 94 7.21 15.86 1.91
C GLN A 94 6.46 14.67 2.55
N ARG A 95 5.64 13.93 1.79
CA ARG A 95 4.73 12.91 2.34
C ARG A 95 4.27 11.88 1.30
N LEU A 96 3.75 10.77 1.80
CA LEU A 96 2.96 9.81 1.04
C LEU A 96 1.48 10.06 1.31
N LEU A 97 0.69 10.14 0.26
CA LEU A 97 -0.73 10.46 0.28
C LEU A 97 -1.52 9.35 -0.40
N VAL A 98 -2.73 9.11 0.11
CA VAL A 98 -3.79 8.39 -0.59
C VAL A 98 -4.98 9.32 -0.75
N GLY A 99 -5.57 9.34 -1.94
CA GLY A 99 -6.71 10.18 -2.23
C GLY A 99 -7.25 10.05 -3.65
N SER A 100 -8.35 10.74 -3.90
CA SER A 100 -9.01 10.81 -5.21
C SER A 100 -8.63 12.11 -5.94
N TYR A 101 -8.40 12.01 -7.25
CA TYR A 101 -8.18 13.12 -8.18
C TYR A 101 -8.72 12.72 -9.57
N GLY A 102 -8.87 13.68 -10.49
CA GLY A 102 -9.40 13.47 -11.85
C GLY A 102 -10.83 13.97 -12.06
N ASP A 103 -11.54 14.24 -10.96
CA ASP A 103 -12.88 14.88 -10.93
C ASP A 103 -12.85 16.18 -10.11
N GLY A 104 -11.68 16.83 -10.05
CA GLY A 104 -11.41 18.03 -9.26
C GLY A 104 -10.19 17.89 -8.36
N PRO A 105 -10.01 18.83 -7.40
CA PRO A 105 -8.84 18.87 -6.53
C PRO A 105 -8.61 17.56 -5.78
N LEU A 106 -7.35 17.19 -5.58
CA LEU A 106 -6.95 16.04 -4.80
C LEU A 106 -7.60 16.09 -3.40
N ARG A 107 -8.44 15.09 -3.12
CA ARG A 107 -9.04 14.89 -1.80
C ARG A 107 -8.24 13.84 -1.05
N VAL A 108 -7.47 14.30 -0.07
CA VAL A 108 -6.61 13.45 0.76
C VAL A 108 -7.46 12.67 1.77
N GLU A 109 -7.37 11.34 1.72
CA GLU A 109 -8.05 10.41 2.64
C GLU A 109 -7.09 9.91 3.73
N TRP A 110 -5.82 9.79 3.38
CA TRP A 110 -4.76 9.40 4.29
C TRP A 110 -3.44 10.05 3.89
N ALA A 111 -2.62 10.36 4.88
CA ALA A 111 -1.29 10.92 4.69
C ALA A 111 -0.32 10.40 5.76
N ALA A 112 0.94 10.21 5.37
CA ALA A 112 2.06 10.05 6.29
C ALA A 112 3.25 10.90 5.84
N PRO A 113 3.92 11.63 6.75
CA PRO A 113 5.17 12.32 6.47
C PRO A 113 6.21 11.40 5.82
N ARG A 114 7.04 11.96 4.95
CA ARG A 114 8.13 11.22 4.30
C ARG A 114 9.16 10.72 5.33
N THR A 115 9.30 11.43 6.45
CA THR A 115 10.13 11.02 7.60
C THR A 115 9.67 9.72 8.25
N ASP A 116 8.40 9.35 8.08
CA ASP A 116 7.86 8.09 8.62
C ASP A 116 8.07 6.92 7.66
N LEU A 117 8.55 7.17 6.43
CA LEU A 117 8.82 6.15 5.42
C LEU A 117 10.29 5.70 5.54
N VAL A 118 10.49 4.42 5.81
CA VAL A 118 11.83 3.82 5.90
C VAL A 118 12.26 3.18 4.58
N GLU A 119 11.33 2.50 3.90
CA GLU A 119 11.62 1.81 2.65
C GLU A 119 10.41 1.84 1.72
N ILE A 120 10.66 2.07 0.42
CA ILE A 120 9.74 1.66 -0.64
C ILE A 120 10.50 0.74 -1.59
N ALA A 121 10.07 -0.52 -1.69
CA ALA A 121 10.78 -1.56 -2.45
C ALA A 121 9.85 -2.29 -3.41
N HIS A 122 10.37 -2.61 -4.61
CA HIS A 122 9.67 -3.47 -5.56
C HIS A 122 9.84 -4.94 -5.11
N ARG A 123 8.74 -5.59 -4.73
CA ARG A 123 8.71 -6.98 -4.20
C ARG A 123 7.78 -7.86 -5.05
N PRO A 124 8.10 -8.07 -6.34
CA PRO A 124 7.23 -8.79 -7.25
C PRO A 124 7.01 -10.24 -6.81
N ARG A 125 5.84 -10.79 -7.11
CA ARG A 125 5.55 -12.22 -7.01
C ARG A 125 4.91 -12.73 -8.31
N PHE A 126 4.76 -14.05 -8.41
CA PHE A 126 4.03 -14.67 -9.51
C PHE A 126 2.63 -14.03 -9.64
N LEU A 127 2.29 -13.53 -10.83
CA LEU A 127 1.06 -12.76 -11.14
C LEU A 127 0.86 -11.43 -10.38
N GLN A 128 1.84 -11.01 -9.57
CA GLN A 128 1.81 -9.75 -8.82
C GLN A 128 3.05 -8.91 -9.17
N VAL A 129 3.21 -8.60 -10.46
CA VAL A 129 4.46 -7.97 -10.95
C VAL A 129 4.60 -6.51 -10.53
N GLY A 130 3.50 -5.82 -10.21
CA GLY A 130 3.51 -4.44 -9.68
C GLY A 130 3.52 -4.34 -8.15
N ARG A 131 3.84 -5.43 -7.43
CA ARG A 131 3.83 -5.44 -5.97
C ARG A 131 4.97 -4.62 -5.39
N VAL A 132 4.63 -3.64 -4.55
CA VAL A 132 5.58 -2.85 -3.76
C VAL A 132 5.38 -3.11 -2.28
N GLU A 133 6.43 -2.91 -1.52
CA GLU A 133 6.43 -2.86 -0.06
C GLU A 133 6.69 -1.43 0.37
N VAL A 134 5.91 -0.93 1.32
CA VAL A 134 6.09 0.35 1.99
C VAL A 134 6.33 0.04 3.47
N GLY A 135 7.54 0.32 3.93
CA GLY A 135 7.97 0.14 5.32
C GLY A 135 8.01 1.48 6.05
N PHE A 136 7.59 1.48 7.31
CA PHE A 136 7.45 2.66 8.15
C PHE A 136 8.41 2.65 9.35
N ALA A 137 8.64 3.84 9.92
CA ALA A 137 9.51 4.06 11.07
C ALA A 137 9.00 3.40 12.36
N ASP A 138 7.70 3.12 12.44
CA ASP A 138 7.09 2.36 13.54
C ASP A 138 7.34 0.84 13.45
N GLY A 139 8.11 0.39 12.45
CA GLY A 139 8.44 -1.01 12.20
C GLY A 139 7.35 -1.77 11.45
N SER A 140 6.23 -1.11 11.10
CA SER A 140 5.16 -1.71 10.30
C SER A 140 5.47 -1.66 8.80
N ALA A 141 4.89 -2.57 8.03
CA ALA A 141 5.05 -2.61 6.58
C ALA A 141 3.80 -3.14 5.88
N VAL A 142 3.44 -2.56 4.74
CA VAL A 142 2.32 -2.98 3.89
C VAL A 142 2.81 -3.26 2.47
N ARG A 143 2.21 -4.25 1.80
CA ARG A 143 2.40 -4.46 0.36
C ARG A 143 1.18 -4.02 -0.42
N LEU A 144 1.44 -3.23 -1.46
CA LEU A 144 0.44 -2.67 -2.36
C LEU A 144 0.67 -3.16 -3.79
N MET A 145 -0.40 -3.22 -4.57
CA MET A 145 -0.35 -3.52 -6.00
C MET A 145 -0.46 -2.24 -6.82
N LEU A 146 0.64 -1.87 -7.49
CA LEU A 146 0.71 -0.77 -8.43
C LEU A 146 0.73 -1.31 -9.86
N GLY A 147 -0.44 -1.81 -10.28
CA GLY A 147 -0.67 -2.45 -11.58
C GLY A 147 -0.49 -3.97 -11.55
N MET A 148 -1.48 -4.70 -12.08
CA MET A 148 -1.49 -6.16 -12.07
C MET A 148 -0.47 -6.76 -13.05
N PHE A 149 -0.32 -6.17 -14.24
CA PHE A 149 0.43 -6.74 -15.37
C PHE A 149 1.70 -5.97 -15.74
N SER A 150 2.02 -4.87 -15.05
CA SER A 150 3.23 -4.09 -15.34
C SER A 150 4.00 -3.75 -14.08
N PRO A 151 5.31 -4.05 -13.99
CA PRO A 151 6.14 -3.64 -12.86
C PRO A 151 6.54 -2.16 -12.92
N ARG A 152 6.26 -1.49 -14.05
CA ARG A 152 6.73 -0.13 -14.31
C ARG A 152 6.19 0.91 -13.32
N PRO A 153 4.90 0.93 -12.88
CA PRO A 153 4.44 1.93 -11.93
C PRO A 153 5.12 1.74 -10.56
N ALA A 154 5.23 0.48 -10.11
CA ALA A 154 5.99 0.10 -8.92
C ALA A 154 7.45 0.60 -8.96
N LYS A 155 8.16 0.35 -10.07
CA LYS A 155 9.55 0.82 -10.24
C LYS A 155 9.66 2.34 -10.26
N ARG A 156 8.69 3.05 -10.84
CA ARG A 156 8.66 4.52 -10.84
C ARG A 156 8.46 5.08 -9.44
N LEU A 157 7.57 4.49 -8.64
CA LEU A 157 7.40 4.86 -7.24
C LEU A 157 8.71 4.67 -6.46
N VAL A 158 9.35 3.51 -6.61
CA VAL A 158 10.63 3.22 -5.94
C VAL A 158 11.72 4.22 -6.35
N ALA A 159 11.81 4.58 -7.63
CA ALA A 159 12.75 5.59 -8.10
C ALA A 159 12.44 6.98 -7.51
N ALA A 160 11.16 7.41 -7.54
CA ALA A 160 10.73 8.68 -6.95
C ALA A 160 10.98 8.76 -5.43
N PHE A 161 10.95 7.63 -4.73
CA PHE A 161 11.31 7.58 -3.31
C PHE A 161 12.81 7.70 -3.07
N ARG A 162 13.66 7.19 -3.97
CA ARG A 162 15.11 7.22 -3.81
C ARG A 162 15.73 8.53 -4.28
N ASP A 163 15.20 9.11 -5.34
CA ASP A 163 15.83 10.20 -6.10
C ASP A 163 15.25 11.58 -5.80
N GLY A 164 14.09 11.63 -5.12
CA GLY A 164 13.42 12.87 -4.71
C GLY A 164 13.55 13.15 -3.23
#